data_AF-A0A842MN53-F1
#
_entry.id   AF-A0A842MN53-F1
#
_cell.length_a   1.000
_cell.length_b   1.000
_cell.length_c   1.000
_cell.angle_alpha   90.00
_cell.angle_beta   90.00
_cell.angle_gamma   90.00
#
_symmetry.space_group_name_H-M   'P 1'
#
loop_
_entity.id
_entity.type
_entity.pdbx_description
1 polymer ?
#
loop_
_entity_poly.entity_id
_entity_poly.type
_entity_poly.pdbx_seq_one_letter_code
_entity_poly.pdbx_strand_id
1 'polypeptide(L)'
;MYKLPKEEEIRRAIFNAIKKEKGFNSLKDFRNKILNELKKIDENYKISTGRARNMIARSGFVKISTKNKKSNKKILKCPVCGGSVEKIKNLSLLGEKIVVGYRCKICGYKAGKGEMPYRYEFHFTK
;
A
#
# COMPACT_ATOMS: atom_id res chain seq x y z
N MET A 1 -22.13 14.57 12.11
CA MET A 1 -22.25 13.99 10.75
C MET A 1 -20.82 13.73 10.24
N TYR A 2 -20.47 12.52 9.79
CA TYR A 2 -19.09 12.25 9.37
C TYR A 2 -18.81 12.84 7.98
N LYS A 3 -17.59 13.33 7.76
CA LYS A 3 -17.17 13.88 6.48
C LYS A 3 -16.04 13.07 5.88
N LEU A 4 -16.05 12.96 4.55
CA LEU A 4 -15.01 12.30 3.78
C LEU A 4 -14.06 13.37 3.22
N PRO A 5 -12.76 13.32 3.55
CA PRO A 5 -11.81 14.28 3.00
C PRO A 5 -11.59 14.06 1.49
N LYS A 6 -11.30 15.16 0.80
CA LYS A 6 -10.86 15.19 -0.60
C LYS A 6 -9.50 14.52 -0.74
N GLU A 7 -9.18 14.04 -1.94
CA GLU A 7 -7.91 13.35 -2.17
C GLU A 7 -6.68 14.22 -1.89
N GLU A 8 -6.77 15.52 -2.19
CA GLU A 8 -5.68 16.48 -1.94
C GLU A 8 -5.38 16.66 -0.46
N GLU A 9 -6.42 16.75 0.37
CA GLU A 9 -6.29 16.83 1.83
C GLU A 9 -5.63 15.57 2.39
N ILE A 10 -6.02 14.40 1.88
CA ILE A 10 -5.41 13.12 2.27
C ILE A 10 -3.94 13.10 1.85
N ARG A 11 -3.61 13.53 0.63
CA ARG A 11 -2.20 13.59 0.16
C ARG A 11 -1.36 14.51 1.04
N ARG A 12 -1.87 15.70 1.38
CA ARG A 12 -1.19 16.65 2.29
C ARG A 12 -1.01 16.05 3.68
N ALA A 13 -2.04 15.39 4.23
CA ALA A 13 -1.96 14.72 5.52
C ALA A 13 -0.93 13.57 5.54
N ILE A 14 -0.87 12.75 4.47
CA ILE A 14 0.13 11.70 4.31
C ILE A 14 1.54 12.30 4.30
N PHE A 15 1.76 13.36 3.53
CA PHE A 15 3.04 14.05 3.43
C PHE A 15 3.49 14.59 4.80
N ASN A 16 2.60 15.28 5.51
CA ASN A 16 2.89 15.83 6.84
C ASN A 16 3.17 14.73 7.88
N ALA A 17 2.41 13.64 7.85
CA ALA A 17 2.60 12.53 8.78
C ALA A 17 3.93 11.81 8.54
N ILE A 18 4.29 11.51 7.29
CA ILE A 18 5.51 10.76 6.99
C ILE A 18 6.78 11.61 7.03
N LYS A 19 6.70 12.92 6.81
CA LYS A 19 7.87 13.81 6.92
C LYS A 19 8.34 13.98 8.37
N LYS A 20 7.42 13.87 9.34
CA LYS A 20 7.72 14.00 10.78
C LYS A 20 8.36 12.75 11.39
N GLU A 21 8.18 11.59 10.76
CA GLU A 21 8.61 10.30 11.31
C GLU A 21 9.59 9.59 10.36
N LYS A 22 10.48 8.74 10.87
CA LYS A 22 11.44 7.98 10.03
C LYS A 22 10.78 6.85 9.21
N GLY A 23 9.47 6.67 9.35
CA GLY A 23 8.67 5.63 8.69
C GLY A 23 7.67 4.98 9.64
N PHE A 24 6.80 4.13 9.10
CA PHE A 24 5.76 3.43 9.85
C PHE A 24 5.85 1.92 9.65
N ASN A 25 5.73 1.16 10.74
CA ASN A 25 5.81 -0.30 10.73
C ASN A 25 4.46 -1.01 10.62
N SER A 26 3.36 -0.25 10.54
CA SER A 26 2.03 -0.81 10.35
C SER A 26 1.09 0.18 9.64
N LEU A 27 0.13 -0.36 8.89
CA LEU A 27 -0.91 0.45 8.25
C LEU A 27 -1.84 1.11 9.28
N LYS A 28 -2.09 0.45 10.42
CA LYS A 28 -2.94 0.98 11.49
C LYS A 28 -2.32 2.25 12.08
N ASP A 29 -1.04 2.18 12.40
CA ASP A 29 -0.30 3.31 12.99
C ASP A 29 -0.23 4.48 12.01
N PHE A 30 0.16 4.23 10.76
CA PHE A 30 0.23 5.29 9.75
C PHE A 30 -1.14 5.93 9.50
N ARG A 31 -2.21 5.12 9.41
CA ARG A 31 -3.59 5.63 9.29
C ARG A 31 -3.96 6.53 10.47
N ASN A 32 -3.60 6.16 11.69
CA ASN A 32 -3.91 6.96 12.87
C ASN A 32 -3.20 8.32 12.83
N LYS A 33 -1.93 8.37 12.38
CA LYS A 33 -1.24 9.65 12.18
C LYS A 33 -1.86 10.50 11.08
N ILE A 34 -2.25 9.89 9.96
CA ILE A 34 -2.98 10.59 8.90
C ILE A 34 -4.30 11.16 9.43
N LEU A 35 -5.05 10.37 10.22
CA LEU A 35 -6.29 10.83 10.86
C LEU A 35 -6.03 12.01 11.81
N ASN A 36 -4.96 11.98 12.60
CA ASN A 36 -4.62 13.08 13.50
C ASN A 36 -4.28 14.36 12.72
N GLU A 37 -3.62 14.27 11.57
CA GLU A 37 -3.39 15.43 10.70
C GLU A 37 -4.67 15.93 10.03
N LEU A 38 -5.55 15.03 9.58
CA LEU A 38 -6.85 15.40 8.99
C LEU A 38 -7.79 16.08 10.01
N LYS A 39 -7.81 15.59 11.25
CA LYS A 39 -8.66 16.15 12.32
C LYS A 39 -8.31 17.58 12.72
N LYS A 40 -7.09 18.06 12.40
CA LYS A 40 -6.72 19.47 12.57
C LYS A 40 -7.46 20.39 11.59
N ILE A 41 -7.96 19.83 10.49
CA ILE A 41 -8.72 20.55 9.47
C ILE A 41 -10.22 20.46 9.78
N ASP A 42 -10.73 19.23 10.00
CA ASP A 42 -12.11 19.00 10.44
C ASP A 42 -12.17 17.76 11.34
N GLU A 43 -12.68 17.93 12.56
CA GLU A 43 -12.77 16.87 13.57
C GLU A 43 -13.64 15.69 13.13
N ASN A 44 -14.58 15.92 12.20
CA ASN A 44 -15.50 14.90 11.68
C ASN A 44 -14.89 14.04 10.55
N TYR A 45 -13.64 14.31 10.16
CA TYR A 45 -12.98 13.53 9.10
C TYR A 45 -12.71 12.09 9.51
N LYS A 46 -13.10 11.17 8.63
CA LYS A 46 -12.81 9.74 8.75
C LYS A 46 -12.25 9.16 7.45
N ILE A 47 -11.35 8.20 7.60
CA ILE A 47 -10.79 7.44 6.48
C ILE A 47 -10.76 5.95 6.83
N SER A 48 -11.16 5.08 5.89
CA SER A 48 -11.06 3.63 6.05
C SER A 48 -9.62 3.14 5.86
N THR A 49 -9.30 1.96 6.38
CA THR A 49 -7.99 1.32 6.18
C THR A 49 -7.69 1.07 4.70
N GLY A 50 -8.70 0.61 3.94
CA GLY A 50 -8.58 0.38 2.51
C GLY A 50 -8.27 1.67 1.73
N ARG A 51 -8.99 2.76 2.02
CA ARG A 51 -8.77 4.08 1.38
C ARG A 51 -7.40 4.64 1.74
N ALA A 52 -7.02 4.61 3.01
CA ALA A 52 -5.70 5.05 3.46
C ALA A 52 -4.58 4.28 2.76
N ARG A 53 -4.64 2.94 2.75
CA ARG A 53 -3.66 2.08 2.08
C ARG A 53 -3.52 2.42 0.60
N ASN A 54 -4.65 2.60 -0.10
CA ASN A 54 -4.63 2.93 -1.52
C ASN A 54 -4.00 4.31 -1.78
N MET A 55 -4.43 5.34 -1.02
CA MET A 55 -3.88 6.70 -1.13
C MET A 55 -2.39 6.77 -0.81
N ILE A 56 -1.94 6.08 0.23
CA ILE A 56 -0.51 5.98 0.58
C ILE A 56 0.26 5.34 -0.58
N ALA A 57 -0.22 4.20 -1.09
CA ALA A 57 0.45 3.45 -2.15
C ALA A 57 0.52 4.20 -3.49
N ARG A 58 -0.40 5.13 -3.72
CA ARG A 58 -0.48 5.98 -4.93
C ARG A 58 0.07 7.40 -4.71
N SER A 59 0.66 7.67 -3.56
CA SER A 59 1.15 9.01 -3.20
C SER A 59 2.38 9.43 -4.02
N GLY A 60 3.19 8.47 -4.48
CA GLY A 60 4.42 8.71 -5.24
C GLY A 60 5.65 9.00 -4.37
N PHE A 61 5.47 9.53 -3.17
CA PHE A 61 6.56 9.87 -2.23
C PHE A 61 6.65 8.92 -1.02
N VAL A 62 5.82 7.88 -0.96
CA VAL A 62 5.91 6.82 0.06
C VAL A 62 6.32 5.51 -0.57
N LYS A 63 7.45 4.96 -0.13
CA LYS A 63 7.90 3.62 -0.48
C LYS A 63 7.25 2.62 0.47
N ILE A 64 6.64 1.58 -0.10
CA ILE A 64 6.02 0.50 0.65
C ILE A 64 6.88 -0.76 0.51
N SER A 65 7.33 -1.27 1.65
CA SER A 65 7.97 -2.57 1.76
C SER A 65 6.97 -3.55 2.39
N THR A 66 6.83 -4.73 1.81
CA THR A 66 5.90 -5.76 2.31
C THR A 66 6.65 -7.03 2.65
N LYS A 67 6.41 -7.58 3.84
CA LYS A 67 6.76 -8.97 4.13
C LYS A 67 5.59 -9.86 3.73
N ASN A 68 5.91 -10.89 2.95
CA ASN A 68 4.92 -11.79 2.37
C ASN A 68 4.96 -13.15 3.07
N LYS A 69 3.82 -13.85 3.08
CA LYS A 69 3.70 -15.22 3.57
C LYS A 69 2.93 -16.07 2.57
N LYS A 70 3.13 -17.39 2.61
CA LYS A 70 2.38 -18.34 1.79
C LYS A 70 0.87 -18.23 2.07
N SER A 71 0.07 -18.30 1.01
CA SER A 71 -1.38 -18.18 1.03
C SER A 71 -1.99 -18.88 -0.19
N ASN A 72 -3.15 -19.51 0.00
CA ASN A 72 -3.89 -20.14 -1.09
C ASN A 72 -4.70 -19.15 -1.94
N LYS A 73 -4.66 -17.84 -1.61
CA LYS A 73 -5.41 -16.81 -2.32
C LYS A 73 -4.73 -16.45 -3.65
N LYS A 74 -5.52 -16.43 -4.73
CA LYS A 74 -5.07 -15.95 -6.04
C LYS A 74 -4.99 -14.43 -6.05
N ILE A 75 -3.87 -13.88 -6.53
CA ILE A 75 -3.70 -12.43 -6.72
C ILE A 75 -4.34 -12.03 -8.06
N LEU A 76 -5.56 -11.48 -8.01
CA LEU A 76 -6.24 -10.90 -9.17
C LEU A 76 -5.92 -9.40 -9.34
N LYS A 77 -5.83 -8.68 -8.22
CA LYS A 77 -5.49 -7.26 -8.14
C LYS A 77 -4.43 -7.05 -7.06
N CYS A 78 -3.71 -5.94 -7.13
CA CYS A 78 -2.69 -5.60 -6.16
C CYS A 78 -3.33 -5.48 -4.75
N PRO A 79 -2.89 -6.28 -3.76
CA PRO A 79 -3.43 -6.21 -2.41
C PRO A 79 -3.04 -4.91 -1.68
N VAL A 80 -2.14 -4.11 -2.25
CA VAL A 80 -1.68 -2.85 -1.66
C VAL A 80 -2.50 -1.67 -2.22
N CYS A 81 -2.40 -1.39 -3.52
CA CYS A 81 -3.03 -0.23 -4.16
C CYS A 81 -4.32 -0.53 -4.94
N GLY A 82 -4.75 -1.80 -5.00
CA GLY A 82 -5.91 -2.22 -5.81
C GLY A 82 -5.69 -2.17 -7.33
N GLY A 83 -4.50 -1.79 -7.79
CA GLY A 83 -4.13 -1.72 -9.21
C GLY A 83 -4.01 -3.09 -9.89
N SER A 84 -3.79 -3.07 -11.20
CA SER A 84 -3.44 -4.27 -11.96
C SER A 84 -2.07 -4.82 -11.53
N VAL A 85 -1.92 -6.14 -11.66
CA VAL A 85 -0.66 -6.85 -11.40
C VAL A 85 -0.20 -7.58 -12.64
N GLU A 86 1.10 -7.56 -12.87
CA GLU A 86 1.75 -8.28 -13.95
C GLU A 86 2.29 -9.62 -13.43
N LYS A 87 2.14 -10.66 -14.25
CA LYS A 87 2.67 -11.98 -13.94
C LYS A 87 4.14 -12.03 -14.31
N ILE A 88 4.99 -12.31 -13.32
CA ILE A 88 6.39 -12.63 -13.55
C ILE A 88 6.44 -14.10 -13.98
N LYS A 89 6.99 -14.34 -15.17
CA LYS A 89 7.12 -15.69 -15.74
C LYS A 89 8.59 -16.10 -15.76
N ASN A 90 8.84 -17.39 -15.60
CA ASN A 90 10.15 -18.01 -15.80
C ASN A 90 9.98 -19.30 -16.61
N LEU A 91 11.06 -19.84 -17.14
CA LEU A 91 11.07 -21.16 -17.75
C LEU A 91 11.19 -22.24 -16.67
N SER A 92 10.43 -23.33 -16.82
CA SER A 92 10.60 -24.55 -16.05
C SER A 92 11.85 -25.30 -16.53
N LEU A 93 12.24 -26.35 -15.81
CA LEU A 93 13.31 -27.25 -16.25
C LEU A 93 13.02 -27.91 -17.60
N LEU A 94 11.73 -28.02 -17.98
CA LEU A 94 11.28 -28.57 -19.26
C LEU A 94 11.12 -27.48 -20.35
N GLY A 95 11.52 -26.23 -20.08
CA GLY A 95 11.39 -25.11 -21.03
C GLY A 95 10.00 -24.49 -21.12
N GLU A 96 9.07 -24.84 -20.21
CA GLU A 96 7.72 -24.29 -20.23
C GLU A 96 7.62 -22.96 -19.47
N LYS A 97 6.81 -22.01 -19.96
CA LYS A 97 6.61 -20.71 -19.28
C LYS A 97 5.68 -20.86 -18.07
N ILE A 98 6.24 -20.84 -16.86
CA ILE A 98 5.50 -20.87 -15.60
C ILE A 98 5.45 -19.50 -14.91
N VAL A 99 4.36 -19.22 -14.18
CA VAL A 99 4.27 -18.02 -13.34
C VAL A 99 5.01 -18.25 -12.04
N VAL A 100 5.99 -17.40 -11.73
CA VAL A 100 6.77 -17.47 -10.49
C VAL A 100 6.37 -16.39 -9.48
N GLY A 101 5.70 -15.33 -9.93
CA GLY A 101 5.27 -14.25 -9.04
C GLY A 101 4.46 -13.17 -9.74
N TYR A 102 4.29 -12.06 -9.02
CA TYR A 102 3.49 -10.91 -9.41
C TYR A 102 4.20 -9.61 -9.07
N ARG A 103 4.05 -8.61 -9.93
CA ARG A 103 4.55 -7.23 -9.71
C ARG A 103 3.45 -6.22 -10.01
N CYS A 104 3.29 -5.22 -9.16
CA CYS A 104 2.43 -4.07 -9.44
C CYS A 104 3.25 -2.92 -10.02
N LYS A 105 2.82 -2.39 -11.18
CA LYS A 105 3.44 -1.22 -11.82
C LYS A 105 3.16 0.10 -11.08
N ILE A 106 2.06 0.18 -10.34
CA ILE A 106 1.62 1.43 -9.70
C ILE A 106 2.36 1.70 -8.38
N CYS A 107 2.39 0.72 -7.47
CA CYS A 107 2.98 0.90 -6.13
C CYS A 107 4.27 0.11 -5.90
N GLY A 108 4.76 -0.60 -6.92
CA GLY A 108 5.99 -1.39 -6.82
C GLY A 108 5.89 -2.69 -6.01
N TYR A 109 4.70 -3.06 -5.51
CA TYR A 109 4.48 -4.31 -4.77
C TYR A 109 4.97 -5.53 -5.56
N LYS A 110 5.65 -6.46 -4.88
CA LYS A 110 6.13 -7.74 -5.43
C LYS A 110 5.72 -8.89 -4.52
N ALA A 111 5.38 -10.02 -5.11
CA ALA A 111 5.10 -11.27 -4.41
C ALA A 111 5.41 -12.50 -5.25
N GLY A 112 5.77 -13.59 -4.60
CA GLY A 112 5.84 -14.91 -5.21
C GLY A 112 4.46 -15.48 -5.55
N LYS A 113 4.45 -16.58 -6.30
CA LYS A 113 3.22 -17.33 -6.57
C LYS A 113 2.67 -17.91 -5.26
N GLY A 114 1.42 -17.57 -4.94
CA GLY A 114 0.78 -18.02 -3.70
C GLY A 114 1.29 -17.29 -2.46
N GLU A 115 1.74 -16.05 -2.59
CA GLU A 115 2.12 -15.21 -1.46
C GLU A 115 1.17 -14.02 -1.26
N MET A 116 1.03 -13.57 -0.01
CA MET A 116 0.18 -12.42 0.35
C MET A 116 0.89 -11.58 1.42
N PRO A 117 0.74 -10.24 1.41
CA PRO A 117 1.44 -9.41 2.39
C PRO A 117 0.80 -9.61 3.77
N TYR A 118 1.63 -9.81 4.78
CA TYR A 118 1.19 -9.91 6.18
C TYR A 118 1.69 -8.75 7.04
N ARG A 119 2.76 -8.06 6.62
CA ARG A 119 3.28 -6.86 7.29
C ARG A 119 3.67 -5.80 6.27
N TYR A 120 3.38 -4.55 6.61
CA TYR A 120 3.69 -3.36 5.81
C TYR A 120 4.69 -2.50 6.56
N GLU A 121 5.67 -1.98 5.83
CA GLU A 121 6.63 -0.99 6.28
C GLU A 121 6.58 0.17 5.28
N PHE A 122 6.47 1.40 5.79
CA PHE A 122 6.31 2.62 4.99
C PHE A 122 7.49 3.54 5.25
N HIS A 123 8.11 4.03 4.19
CA HIS A 123 9.26 4.94 4.27
C HIS A 123 9.05 6.14 3.37
N PHE A 124 9.51 7.31 3.81
CA PHE A 124 9.53 8.49 2.97
C PHE A 124 10.58 8.33 1.87
N THR A 125 10.21 8.63 0.63
CA THR A 125 11.12 8.63 -0.51
C THR A 125 11.49 10.08 -0.77
N LYS A 126 12.78 10.41 -0.59
CA LYS A 126 13.32 11.75 -0.81
C LYS A 126 13.33 12.10 -2.29
#